data_AF-A0A840AV24-F1
#
_entry.id   AF-A0A840AV24-F1
#
_cell.length_a   1.000
_cell.length_b   1.000
_cell.length_c   1.000
_cell.angle_alpha   90.00
_cell.angle_beta   90.00
_cell.angle_gamma   90.00
#
_symmetry.space_group_name_H-M   'P 1'
#
loop_
_entity.id
_entity.type
_entity.pdbx_description
1 polymer ?
#
loop_
_entity_poly.entity_id
_entity_poly.type
_entity_poly.pdbx_seq_one_letter_code
_entity_poly.pdbx_strand_id
1 'polypeptide(L)'
;MRDEEKPFVYYKSGSGVKISPRNAAGWRAFAVWMLALFCATGVFVWATIVADEAGWDDRSILLFLTLPFLLVTGVWALAMFRYMRARSEIVDVDSLLQIKRDIDRSDKRKRR
;
A
#
# COMPACT_ATOMS: atom_id res chain seq x y z
N MET A 1 -17.28 -1.99 12.42
CA MET A 1 -17.18 -2.74 11.16
C MET A 1 -16.92 -4.18 11.51
N ARG A 2 -17.77 -5.10 11.05
CA ARG A 2 -17.51 -6.54 11.22
C ARG A 2 -16.24 -6.88 10.43
N ASP A 3 -15.50 -7.88 10.89
CA ASP A 3 -14.22 -8.27 10.26
C ASP A 3 -14.39 -8.60 8.77
N GLU A 4 -15.53 -9.18 8.39
CA GLU A 4 -15.94 -9.50 7.01
C GLU A 4 -16.10 -8.28 6.07
N GLU A 5 -16.28 -7.07 6.61
CA GLU A 5 -16.50 -5.84 5.83
C GLU A 5 -15.20 -5.07 5.53
N LYS A 6 -14.06 -5.54 6.04
CA LYS A 6 -12.80 -4.82 5.92
C LYS A 6 -12.31 -4.83 4.46
N PRO A 7 -11.98 -3.66 3.87
CA PRO A 7 -11.71 -3.54 2.43
C PRO A 7 -10.38 -4.17 1.98
N PHE A 8 -9.45 -4.40 2.90
CA PHE A 8 -8.12 -4.94 2.62
C PHE A 8 -7.86 -6.18 3.47
N VAL A 9 -7.12 -7.15 2.93
CA VAL A 9 -6.55 -8.23 3.72
C VAL A 9 -5.05 -8.12 3.77
N TYR A 10 -4.55 -8.18 4.99
CA TYR A 10 -3.14 -8.23 5.32
C TYR A 10 -2.76 -9.69 5.51
N TYR A 11 -2.05 -10.26 4.54
CA TYR A 11 -1.45 -11.58 4.66
C TYR A 11 -0.04 -11.44 5.25
N LYS A 12 0.14 -11.94 6.47
CA LYS A 12 1.45 -12.09 7.11
C LYS A 12 1.92 -13.53 6.92
N SER A 13 3.03 -13.74 6.22
CA SER A 13 3.65 -15.06 6.03
C SER A 13 5.16 -14.93 6.24
N GLY A 14 5.66 -15.36 7.41
CA GLY A 14 7.08 -15.23 7.76
C GLY A 14 7.58 -13.77 7.72
N SER A 15 8.59 -13.47 6.89
CA SER A 15 9.14 -12.11 6.68
C SER A 15 8.42 -11.30 5.59
N GLY A 16 7.47 -11.91 4.88
CA GLY A 16 6.76 -11.30 3.77
C GLY A 16 5.41 -10.71 4.19
N VAL A 17 5.16 -9.47 3.78
CA VAL A 17 3.88 -8.77 4.00
C VAL A 17 3.22 -8.54 2.65
N LYS A 18 2.01 -9.06 2.44
CA LYS A 18 1.22 -8.81 1.23
C LYS A 18 -0.14 -8.23 1.60
N ILE A 19 -0.39 -7.00 1.16
CA ILE A 19 -1.68 -6.33 1.32
C ILE A 19 -2.40 -6.34 -0.02
N SER A 20 -3.57 -6.97 -0.08
CA SER A 20 -4.39 -7.01 -1.31
C SER A 20 -5.79 -6.45 -1.03
N PRO A 21 -6.35 -5.63 -1.91
CA PRO A 21 -7.77 -5.30 -1.86
C PRO A 21 -8.60 -6.57 -2.09
N ARG A 22 -9.61 -6.79 -1.24
CA ARG A 22 -10.55 -7.94 -1.35
C ARG A 22 -11.86 -7.57 -2.03
N ASN A 23 -12.35 -6.37 -1.74
CA ASN A 23 -13.69 -5.91 -2.12
C ASN A 23 -13.61 -4.66 -3.00
N ALA A 24 -14.71 -4.33 -3.70
CA ALA A 24 -14.84 -3.12 -4.52
C ALA A 24 -14.49 -1.83 -3.75
N ALA A 25 -14.76 -1.79 -2.44
CA ALA A 25 -14.37 -0.68 -1.57
C ALA A 25 -12.84 -0.55 -1.40
N GLY A 26 -12.11 -1.65 -1.33
CA GLY A 26 -10.64 -1.65 -1.27
C GLY A 26 -10.01 -1.19 -2.58
N TRP A 27 -10.56 -1.63 -3.71
CA TRP A 27 -10.15 -1.15 -5.03
C TRP A 27 -10.46 0.33 -5.25
N ARG A 28 -11.63 0.82 -4.82
CA ARG A 28 -11.97 2.26 -4.88
C ARG A 28 -11.04 3.09 -4.01
N ALA A 29 -10.76 2.65 -2.79
CA ALA A 29 -9.81 3.35 -1.92
C ALA A 29 -8.40 3.37 -2.53
N PHE A 30 -7.93 2.24 -3.08
CA PHE A 30 -6.67 2.19 -3.81
C PHE A 30 -6.65 3.14 -5.00
N ALA A 31 -7.72 3.16 -5.82
CA ALA A 31 -7.84 4.06 -6.97
C ALA A 31 -7.79 5.53 -6.56
N VAL A 32 -8.41 5.92 -5.45
CA VAL A 32 -8.32 7.29 -4.91
C VAL A 32 -6.89 7.64 -4.51
N TRP A 33 -6.18 6.73 -3.84
CA TRP A 33 -4.77 6.93 -3.51
C TRP A 33 -3.88 7.04 -4.76
N MET A 34 -4.12 6.20 -5.77
CA MET A 34 -3.43 6.28 -7.06
C MET A 34 -3.73 7.58 -7.78
N LEU A 35 -4.98 8.04 -7.80
CA LEU A 35 -5.36 9.30 -8.43
C LEU A 35 -4.60 10.49 -7.83
N ALA A 36 -4.50 10.54 -6.49
CA ALA A 36 -3.72 11.57 -5.82
C ALA A 36 -2.24 11.56 -6.24
N LEU A 37 -1.63 10.36 -6.38
CA LEU A 37 -0.27 10.21 -6.88
C LEU A 37 -0.16 10.67 -8.34
N PHE A 38 -1.08 10.26 -9.21
CA PHE A 38 -1.10 10.68 -10.61
C PHE A 38 -1.19 12.20 -10.76
N CYS A 39 -2.04 12.86 -9.95
CA CYS A 39 -2.10 14.32 -9.94
C CYS A 39 -0.77 14.95 -9.50
N ALA A 40 -0.16 14.46 -8.42
CA ALA A 40 1.13 14.97 -7.95
C ALA A 40 2.25 14.77 -8.99
N THR A 41 2.33 13.60 -9.61
CA THR A 41 3.28 13.30 -10.69
C THR A 41 3.01 14.16 -11.92
N GLY A 42 1.75 14.37 -12.30
CA GLY A 42 1.38 15.22 -13.41
C GLY A 42 1.82 16.67 -13.21
N VAL A 43 1.62 17.22 -12.00
CA VAL A 43 2.11 18.56 -11.63
C VAL A 43 3.64 18.62 -11.68
N PHE A 44 4.34 17.60 -11.18
CA PHE A 44 5.80 17.55 -11.24
C PHE A 44 6.31 17.52 -12.68
N VAL A 45 5.77 16.65 -13.54
CA VAL A 45 6.14 16.57 -14.96
C VAL A 45 5.85 17.89 -15.68
N TRP A 46 4.67 18.47 -15.47
CA TRP A 46 4.35 19.78 -16.03
C TRP A 46 5.35 20.85 -15.60
N ALA A 47 5.68 20.90 -14.31
CA ALA A 47 6.65 21.86 -13.78
C ALA A 47 8.07 21.63 -14.35
N THR A 48 8.48 20.38 -14.60
CA THR A 48 9.77 20.10 -15.25
C THR A 48 9.81 20.57 -16.70
N ILE A 49 8.71 20.42 -17.44
CA ILE A 49 8.61 20.89 -18.84
C ILE A 49 8.69 22.42 -18.89
N VAL A 50 7.95 23.11 -18.01
CA VAL A 50 7.98 24.58 -17.94
C VAL A 50 9.36 25.10 -17.57
N ALA A 51 10.06 24.43 -16.65
CA ALA A 51 11.43 24.80 -16.27
C ALA A 51 12.43 24.63 -17.43
N ASP A 52 12.30 23.53 -18.18
CA ASP A 52 13.12 23.26 -19.37
C ASP A 52 12.88 24.31 -20.48
N GLU A 53 11.62 24.63 -20.79
CA GLU A 53 11.25 25.68 -21.74
C GLU A 53 11.75 27.07 -21.33
N ALA A 54 11.84 27.33 -20.02
CA ALA A 54 12.39 28.58 -19.48
C ALA A 54 13.93 28.63 -19.49
N GLY A 55 14.60 27.55 -19.91
CA GLY A 55 16.06 27.43 -19.91
C GLY A 55 16.65 27.31 -18.50
N TRP A 56 15.87 26.87 -17.52
CA TRP A 56 16.30 26.73 -16.13
C TRP A 56 16.97 25.37 -15.90
N ASP A 57 18.11 25.17 -16.55
CA ASP A 57 18.91 23.93 -16.46
C ASP A 57 19.93 23.96 -15.31
N ASP A 58 19.80 24.92 -14.39
CA ASP A 58 20.65 25.01 -13.22
C ASP A 58 20.33 23.84 -12.27
N ARG A 59 21.36 23.06 -11.94
CA ARG A 59 21.30 21.90 -11.04
C ARG A 59 20.60 22.23 -9.72
N SER A 60 20.71 23.46 -9.26
CA SER A 60 20.06 23.97 -8.05
C SER A 60 18.54 23.98 -8.19
N ILE A 61 18.01 24.40 -9.35
CA ILE A 61 16.57 24.50 -9.63
C ILE A 61 15.95 23.10 -9.75
N LEU A 62 16.65 22.18 -10.42
CA LEU A 62 16.21 20.78 -10.50
C LEU A 62 16.12 20.11 -9.13
N LEU A 63 17.06 20.40 -8.22
CA LEU A 63 16.99 19.94 -6.82
C LEU A 63 15.81 20.56 -6.08
N PHE A 64 15.57 21.86 -6.25
CA PHE A 64 14.43 22.57 -5.67
C PHE A 64 13.08 22.04 -6.18
N LEU A 65 13.00 21.53 -7.40
CA LEU A 65 11.78 20.92 -7.93
C LEU A 65 11.59 19.48 -7.45
N THR A 66 12.69 18.72 -7.38
CA THR A 66 12.68 17.29 -7.08
C THR A 66 12.49 17.00 -5.58
N LEU A 67 13.11 17.80 -4.71
CA LEU A 67 13.02 17.61 -3.24
C LEU A 67 11.58 17.68 -2.70
N PRO A 68 10.76 18.70 -3.05
CA PRO A 68 9.37 18.75 -2.65
C PRO A 68 8.56 17.56 -3.17
N PHE A 69 8.79 17.13 -4.42
CA PHE A 69 8.11 15.97 -4.98
C PHE A 69 8.45 14.68 -4.21
N LEU A 70 9.71 14.51 -3.83
CA LEU A 70 10.18 13.39 -3.00
C LEU A 70 9.53 13.42 -1.61
N LEU A 71 9.44 14.59 -0.98
CA LEU A 71 8.77 14.75 0.32
C LEU A 71 7.28 14.43 0.22
N VAL A 72 6.58 14.98 -0.77
CA VAL A 72 5.15 14.72 -1.00
C VAL A 72 4.91 13.24 -1.25
N THR A 73 5.73 12.61 -2.09
CA THR A 73 5.64 11.17 -2.40
C THR A 73 5.93 10.31 -1.18
N GLY A 74 6.92 10.69 -0.36
CA GLY A 74 7.23 10.00 0.89
C GLY A 74 6.10 10.09 1.91
N VAL A 75 5.54 11.28 2.11
CA VAL A 75 4.36 11.50 2.98
C VAL A 75 3.16 10.71 2.46
N TRP A 76 2.91 10.74 1.15
CA TRP A 76 1.85 9.97 0.51
C TRP A 76 2.03 8.45 0.73
N ALA A 77 3.25 7.92 0.57
CA ALA A 77 3.53 6.50 0.78
C ALA A 77 3.28 6.08 2.24
N LEU A 78 3.74 6.89 3.20
CA LEU A 78 3.49 6.65 4.63
C LEU A 78 2.00 6.74 4.97
N ALA A 79 1.30 7.72 4.42
CA ALA A 79 -0.13 7.92 4.64
C ALA A 79 -0.96 6.77 4.03
N MET A 80 -0.64 6.35 2.81
CA MET A 80 -1.25 5.21 2.13
C MET A 80 -1.01 3.92 2.93
N PHE A 81 0.23 3.68 3.36
CA PHE A 81 0.56 2.50 4.18
C PHE A 81 -0.17 2.52 5.52
N ARG A 82 -0.23 3.67 6.20
CA ARG A 82 -0.98 3.84 7.46
C ARG A 82 -2.47 3.60 7.25
N TYR A 83 -3.03 4.14 6.17
CA TYR A 83 -4.45 3.99 5.83
C TYR A 83 -4.81 2.54 5.54
N MET A 84 -3.99 1.86 4.72
CA MET A 84 -4.15 0.44 4.40
C MET A 84 -4.03 -0.43 5.65
N ARG A 85 -3.05 -0.17 6.52
CA ARG A 85 -2.85 -0.89 7.78
C ARG A 85 -4.03 -0.69 8.75
N ALA A 86 -4.58 0.52 8.84
CA ALA A 86 -5.70 0.82 9.72
C ALA A 86 -7.03 0.20 9.26
N ARG A 87 -7.19 -0.07 7.96
CA ARG A 87 -8.40 -0.64 7.36
C ARG A 87 -8.25 -2.07 6.85
N SER A 88 -7.13 -2.74 7.17
CA SER A 88 -6.92 -4.14 6.83
C SER A 88 -7.41 -5.07 7.93
N GLU A 89 -8.10 -6.14 7.54
CA GLU A 89 -8.24 -7.32 8.38
C GLU A 89 -6.87 -7.99 8.47
N ILE A 90 -6.32 -8.10 9.69
CA ILE A 90 -5.04 -8.75 9.93
C ILE A 90 -5.32 -10.24 9.96
N VAL A 91 -5.20 -10.89 8.80
CA VAL A 91 -5.29 -12.33 8.68
C VAL A 91 -3.88 -12.88 8.85
N ASP A 92 -3.55 -13.27 10.07
CA ASP A 92 -2.28 -13.93 10.34
C ASP A 92 -2.32 -15.32 9.69
N VAL A 93 -1.63 -15.50 8.56
CA VAL A 93 -1.66 -16.77 7.82
C VAL A 93 -0.98 -17.87 8.65
N ASP A 94 -0.05 -17.47 9.52
CA ASP A 94 0.60 -18.36 10.48
C ASP A 94 -0.38 -18.94 11.50
N SER A 95 -1.40 -18.18 11.94
CA SER A 95 -2.43 -18.73 12.85
C SER A 95 -3.36 -19.70 12.12
N LEU A 96 -3.73 -19.43 10.87
CA LEU A 96 -4.53 -20.34 10.05
C LEU A 96 -3.78 -21.64 9.69
N LEU A 97 -2.48 -21.56 9.43
CA LEU A 97 -1.63 -22.73 9.19
C LEU A 97 -1.37 -23.53 10.47
N GLN A 98 -1.24 -22.89 11.63
CA GLN A 98 -1.17 -23.57 12.93
C GLN A 98 -2.49 -24.28 13.27
N ILE A 99 -3.63 -23.61 13.09
CA ILE A 99 -4.96 -24.21 13.28
C ILE A 99 -5.15 -25.42 12.36
N LYS A 100 -4.78 -25.32 11.07
CA LYS A 100 -4.85 -26.46 10.15
C LYS A 100 -3.95 -27.61 10.58
N ARG A 101 -2.74 -27.33 11.05
CA ARG A 101 -1.80 -28.35 11.57
C ARG A 101 -2.33 -29.05 12.82
N ASP A 102 -3.00 -28.33 13.72
CA ASP A 102 -3.58 -28.90 14.92
C ASP A 102 -4.85 -29.71 14.64
N ILE A 103 -5.67 -29.28 13.68
CA ILE A 103 -6.80 -30.07 13.17
C ILE A 103 -6.29 -31.39 12.57
N ASP A 104 -5.29 -31.36 11.69
CA ASP A 104 -4.71 -32.57 11.08
C ASP A 104 -4.09 -33.53 12.13
N ARG A 105 -3.47 -32.99 13.19
CA ARG A 105 -2.96 -33.80 14.31
C ARG A 105 -4.09 -34.45 15.12
N SER A 106 -5.15 -33.70 15.37
CA SER A 106 -6.31 -34.21 16.12
C SER A 106 -7.03 -35.31 15.35
N ASP A 107 -7.15 -35.17 14.03
CA ASP A 107 -7.84 -36.14 13.16
C ASP A 107 -7.01 -37.44 13.01
N LYS A 108 -5.68 -37.32 12.93
CA LYS A 108 -4.77 -38.49 12.99
C LYS A 108 -4.83 -39.25 14.30
N ARG A 109 -5.02 -38.55 15.43
CA ARG A 109 -5.20 -39.20 16.75
C ARG A 109 -6.54 -39.91 16.88
N LYS A 110 -7.59 -39.41 16.22
CA LYS A 110 -8.93 -39.99 16.25
C LYS A 110 -9.09 -41.23 15.36
N ARG A 111 -8.19 -41.41 14.38
CA ARG A 111 -8.14 -42.56 13.46
C ARG A 111 -7.24 -43.72 13.92
N ARG A 112 -6.56 -43.58 15.05
CA ARG A 112 -5.82 -44.67 15.74
C ARG A 112 -6.66 -45.19 16.89
#